data_AF-J2X4Q2-F1
#
_entry.id   AF-J2X4Q2-F1
#
_cell.length_a   1.000
_cell.length_b   1.000
_cell.length_c   1.000
_cell.angle_alpha   90.00
_cell.angle_beta   90.00
_cell.angle_gamma   90.00
#
_symmetry.space_group_name_H-M   'P 1'
#
loop_
_entity.id
_entity.type
_entity.pdbx_description
1 polymer ?
#
loop_
_entity_poly.entity_id
_entity_poly.type
_entity_poly.pdbx_seq_one_letter_code
_entity_poly.pdbx_strand_id
1 'polypeptide(L)'
;MYLSMASSKNYREMHTQYHHLTYEWKDFTQLAIATNREVVDLKFTHFNQRLGKTISYSINIFCKPKQKENVANFIKPYLSPDVPIIKAKVNVPMSTA
;
A
#
# COMPACT_ATOMS: atom_id res chain seq x y z
N MET A 1 -29.56 -2.29 -23.51
CA MET A 1 -28.53 -3.15 -22.89
C MET A 1 -27.56 -2.39 -21.96
N TYR A 2 -27.33 -1.07 -22.14
CA TYR A 2 -26.47 -0.28 -21.24
C TYR A 2 -27.11 0.07 -19.87
N LEU A 3 -28.42 0.32 -19.84
CA LEU A 3 -29.15 0.73 -18.62
C LEU A 3 -29.23 -0.36 -17.54
N SER A 4 -29.22 -1.64 -17.93
CA SER A 4 -29.24 -2.78 -16.99
C SER A 4 -27.89 -2.99 -16.30
N MET A 5 -26.78 -2.63 -16.94
CA MET A 5 -25.46 -2.64 -16.30
C MET A 5 -25.34 -1.54 -15.24
N ALA A 6 -25.80 -0.32 -15.56
CA ALA A 6 -25.76 0.82 -14.63
C ALA A 6 -26.59 0.59 -13.35
N SER A 7 -27.65 -0.22 -13.43
CA SER A 7 -28.50 -0.60 -12.30
C SER A 7 -28.10 -1.92 -11.63
N SER A 8 -27.10 -2.64 -12.18
CA SER A 8 -26.68 -3.93 -11.63
C SER A 8 -26.03 -3.76 -10.24
N LYS A 9 -26.26 -4.74 -9.38
CA LYS A 9 -25.66 -4.80 -8.03
C LYS A 9 -24.13 -4.68 -8.09
N ASN A 10 -23.48 -5.37 -9.03
CA ASN A 10 -22.03 -5.34 -9.21
C ASN A 10 -21.52 -3.95 -9.62
N TYR A 11 -22.20 -3.27 -10.54
CA TYR A 11 -21.82 -1.91 -10.96
C TYR A 11 -21.98 -0.92 -9.80
N ARG A 12 -23.11 -1.00 -9.08
CA ARG A 12 -23.33 -0.19 -7.87
C ARG A 12 -22.25 -0.45 -6.83
N GLU A 13 -21.95 -1.70 -6.50
CA GLU A 13 -20.91 -2.06 -5.53
C GLU A 13 -19.54 -1.51 -5.95
N MET A 14 -19.15 -1.62 -7.22
CA MET A 14 -17.88 -1.10 -7.72
C MET A 14 -17.78 0.43 -7.62
N HIS A 15 -18.89 1.14 -7.84
CA HIS A 15 -18.95 2.61 -7.80
C HIS A 15 -19.31 3.20 -6.42
N THR A 16 -19.86 2.41 -5.49
CA THR A 16 -20.07 2.80 -4.09
C THR A 16 -18.94 2.38 -3.17
N GLN A 17 -18.00 1.58 -3.66
CA GLN A 17 -16.77 1.21 -2.94
C GLN A 17 -15.77 2.36 -2.95
N TYR A 18 -16.16 3.49 -2.35
CA TYR A 18 -15.23 4.43 -1.75
C TYR A 18 -14.61 3.75 -0.52
N HIS A 19 -13.63 2.88 -0.77
CA HIS A 19 -12.85 2.26 0.30
C HIS A 19 -11.88 3.29 0.86
N HIS A 20 -12.32 4.13 1.78
CA HIS A 20 -11.40 4.80 2.69
C HIS A 20 -10.77 3.72 3.58
N LEU A 21 -9.74 3.06 3.06
CA LEU A 21 -8.93 2.14 3.84
C LEU A 21 -8.12 3.01 4.79
N THR A 22 -8.63 3.09 6.01
CA THR A 22 -7.92 3.73 7.12
C THR A 22 -6.99 2.68 7.69
N TYR A 23 -5.69 2.97 7.66
CA TYR A 23 -4.66 2.12 8.26
C TYR A 23 -4.13 2.80 9.50
N GLU A 24 -3.94 2.02 10.55
CA GLU A 24 -3.21 2.45 11.73
C GLU A 24 -1.73 2.09 11.58
N TRP A 25 -0.85 2.81 12.26
CA TRP A 25 0.58 2.54 12.19
C TRP A 25 0.96 1.10 12.61
N LYS A 26 0.15 0.48 13.47
CA LYS A 26 0.31 -0.92 13.92
C LYS A 26 0.10 -1.95 12.80
N ASP A 27 -0.52 -1.55 11.68
CA ASP A 27 -0.86 -2.46 10.58
C ASP A 27 0.32 -2.63 9.60
N PHE A 28 1.35 -1.79 9.72
CA PHE A 28 2.54 -1.87 8.88
C PHE A 28 3.50 -2.95 9.38
N THR A 29 3.98 -3.77 8.45
CA THR A 29 4.78 -4.97 8.73
C THR A 29 6.20 -4.87 8.21
N GLN A 30 6.52 -3.89 7.36
CA GLN A 30 7.88 -3.66 6.87
C GLN A 30 8.03 -2.25 6.30
N LEU A 31 9.20 -1.65 6.51
CA LEU A 31 9.64 -0.46 5.78
C LEU A 31 10.87 -0.82 4.92
N ALA A 32 10.78 -0.66 3.61
CA ALA A 32 11.86 -0.93 2.68
C ALA A 32 12.35 0.34 1.97
N ILE A 33 13.64 0.64 2.12
CA ILE A 33 14.34 1.62 1.28
C ILE A 33 14.67 0.93 -0.05
N ALA A 34 13.98 1.31 -1.13
CA ALA A 34 14.16 0.64 -2.41
C ALA A 34 15.54 0.92 -3.01
N THR A 35 16.27 -0.11 -3.43
CA THR A 35 17.60 0.05 -4.04
C THR A 35 17.55 0.31 -5.54
N ASN A 36 16.47 -0.13 -6.19
CA ASN A 36 16.27 -0.06 -7.64
C ASN A 36 15.29 1.05 -8.08
N ARG A 37 14.71 1.82 -7.14
CA ARG A 37 13.71 2.86 -7.41
C ARG A 37 13.85 4.06 -6.48
N GLU A 38 13.23 5.17 -6.87
CA GLU A 38 13.12 6.42 -6.09
C GLU A 38 11.91 6.37 -5.13
N VAL A 39 11.86 5.31 -4.30
CA VAL A 39 10.72 5.00 -3.44
C VAL A 39 11.20 4.48 -2.09
N VAL A 40 10.46 4.83 -1.03
CA VAL A 40 10.40 4.10 0.24
C VAL A 40 9.08 3.34 0.26
N ASP A 41 9.14 2.02 0.40
CA ASP A 41 7.99 1.11 0.34
C ASP A 41 7.55 0.73 1.76
N LEU A 42 6.29 0.99 2.09
CA LEU A 42 5.71 0.68 3.39
C LEU A 42 4.67 -0.42 3.20
N LYS A 43 5.01 -1.63 3.68
CA LYS A 43 4.16 -2.80 3.53
C LYS A 43 3.19 -2.92 4.69
N PHE A 44 1.97 -3.32 4.37
CA PHE A 44 0.94 -3.65 5.34
C PHE A 44 0.19 -4.91 4.90
N THR A 45 -0.48 -5.53 5.85
CA THR A 45 -1.36 -6.66 5.58
C THR A 45 -2.77 -6.31 6.00
N HIS A 46 -3.76 -6.79 5.26
CA HIS A 46 -5.16 -6.72 5.70
C HIS A 46 -5.89 -8.01 5.39
N PHE A 47 -6.82 -8.39 6.26
CA PHE A 47 -7.68 -9.54 6.02
C PHE A 47 -8.78 -9.15 5.04
N ASN A 48 -8.78 -9.76 3.86
CA ASN A 48 -9.81 -9.54 2.86
C ASN A 48 -10.93 -10.57 3.07
N GLN A 49 -12.04 -10.12 3.66
CA GLN A 49 -13.19 -10.98 3.97
C GLN A 49 -13.76 -11.68 2.73
N ARG A 50 -13.79 -11.00 1.57
CA ARG A 50 -14.32 -11.57 0.33
C ARG A 50 -13.48 -12.74 -0.17
N LEU A 51 -12.15 -12.66 0.00
CA LEU A 51 -11.22 -13.71 -0.43
C LEU A 51 -10.89 -14.72 0.68
N GLY A 52 -11.37 -14.48 1.91
CA GLY A 52 -11.08 -15.34 3.07
C GLY A 52 -9.59 -15.44 3.40
N LYS A 53 -8.77 -14.45 3.02
CA LYS A 53 -7.32 -14.50 3.20
C LYS A 53 -6.71 -13.14 3.52
N THR A 54 -5.59 -13.16 4.23
CA THR A 54 -4.73 -11.99 4.42
C THR A 54 -3.98 -11.68 3.13
N ILE A 55 -4.00 -10.42 2.73
CA ILE A 55 -3.31 -9.93 1.53
C ILE A 55 -2.31 -8.87 1.96
N SER A 56 -1.12 -8.92 1.35
CA SER A 56 -0.08 -7.91 1.53
C SER A 56 -0.19 -6.83 0.46
N TYR A 57 -0.07 -5.59 0.88
CA TYR A 57 -0.07 -4.40 0.04
C TYR A 57 1.10 -3.49 0.41
N SER A 58 1.33 -2.49 -0.44
CA SER A 58 2.44 -1.56 -0.37
C SER A 58 1.94 -0.13 -0.56
N ILE A 59 2.35 0.78 0.33
CA ILE A 59 2.27 2.22 0.12
C ILE A 59 3.63 2.69 -0.37
N ASN A 60 3.68 3.25 -1.58
CA ASN A 60 4.91 3.71 -2.20
C ASN A 60 5.09 5.21 -1.98
N ILE A 61 6.10 5.59 -1.21
CA ILE A 61 6.43 6.98 -0.93
C ILE A 61 7.56 7.41 -1.87
N PHE A 62 7.20 8.14 -2.91
CA PHE A 62 8.15 8.60 -3.92
C PHE A 62 9.03 9.73 -3.37
N CYS A 63 10.35 9.56 -3.49
CA CYS A 63 11.32 10.56 -3.04
C CYS A 63 12.65 10.38 -3.78
N LYS A 64 13.41 11.48 -3.93
CA LYS A 64 14.69 11.46 -4.63
C LYS A 64 15.66 10.49 -3.95
N PRO A 65 16.68 9.96 -4.66
CA PRO A 65 17.58 8.94 -4.13
C PRO A 65 18.26 9.36 -2.82
N LYS A 66 18.66 10.64 -2.72
CA LYS A 66 19.34 11.23 -1.55
C LYS A 66 18.40 11.47 -0.35
N GLN A 67 17.08 11.34 -0.52
CA GLN A 67 16.07 11.61 0.51
C GLN A 67 15.52 10.35 1.17
N LYS A 68 15.74 9.16 0.59
CA LYS A 68 15.11 7.91 1.05
C LYS A 68 15.40 7.59 2.50
N GLU A 69 16.64 7.76 2.93
CA GLU A 69 17.08 7.55 4.30
C GLU A 69 16.40 8.53 5.27
N ASN A 70 16.26 9.80 4.88
CA ASN A 70 15.58 10.81 5.70
C ASN A 70 14.09 10.50 5.83
N VAL A 71 13.44 10.09 4.74
CA VAL A 71 12.03 9.67 4.74
C VAL A 71 11.85 8.44 5.63
N ALA A 72 12.72 7.43 5.51
CA ALA A 72 12.64 6.23 6.34
C ALA A 72 12.84 6.56 7.84
N ASN A 73 13.80 7.43 8.16
CA ASN A 73 14.04 7.88 9.53
C ASN A 73 12.89 8.72 10.09
N PHE A 74 12.18 9.48 9.25
CA PHE A 74 10.99 10.22 9.66
C PHE A 74 9.82 9.28 9.98
N ILE A 75 9.65 8.19 9.22
CA ILE A 75 8.54 7.24 9.40
C ILE A 75 8.80 6.28 10.57
N LYS A 76 10.05 5.86 10.75
CA LYS A 76 10.47 4.86 11.76
C LYS A 76 9.84 5.02 13.15
N PRO A 77 9.77 6.22 13.76
CA PRO A 77 9.22 6.38 15.12
C PRO A 77 7.73 6.05 15.25
N TYR A 78 6.98 6.03 14.15
CA TYR A 78 5.56 5.70 14.16
C TYR A 78 5.30 4.20 14.06
N LEU A 79 6.29 3.41 13.62
CA LEU A 79 6.15 1.97 13.44
C LEU A 79 6.32 1.21 14.75
N SER A 80 5.70 0.04 14.86
CA SER A 80 5.95 -0.86 15.98
C SER A 80 7.45 -1.24 16.04
N PRO A 81 8.05 -1.41 17.23
CA PRO A 81 9.50 -1.63 17.39
C PRO A 81 10.06 -2.85 16.66
N ASP A 82 9.22 -3.86 16.42
CA ASP A 82 9.51 -5.12 15.74
C ASP A 82 9.43 -5.03 14.21
N VAL A 83 8.95 -3.90 13.67
CA VAL A 83 8.83 -3.73 12.21
C VAL A 83 10.22 -3.62 11.58
N PRO A 84 10.62 -4.56 10.71
CA PRO A 84 11.93 -4.54 10.08
C PRO A 84 12.06 -3.37 9.10
N ILE A 85 13.21 -2.70 9.18
CA ILE A 85 13.62 -1.65 8.25
C ILE A 85 14.77 -2.21 7.39
N ILE A 86 14.51 -2.42 6.10
CA ILE A 86 15.44 -3.11 5.21
C ILE A 86 15.80 -2.27 3.99
N LYS A 87 16.91 -2.61 3.35
CA LYS A 87 17.26 -2.15 1.99
C LYS A 87 17.03 -3.29 1.02
N ALA A 88 16.16 -3.12 0.04
CA ALA A 88 15.76 -4.21 -0.86
C ALA A 88 15.37 -3.72 -2.25
N LYS A 89 15.37 -4.62 -3.24
CA LYS A 89 14.69 -4.38 -4.51
C LYS A 89 13.19 -4.42 -4.30
N VAL A 90 12.46 -3.42 -4.81
CA VAL A 90 11.01 -3.33 -4.70
C VAL A 90 10.37 -3.41 -6.09
N ASN A 91 9.31 -4.21 -6.18
CA ASN A 91 8.44 -4.27 -7.35
C ASN A 91 7.23 -3.37 -7.11
N VAL A 92 7.31 -2.15 -7.64
CA VAL A 92 6.14 -1.26 -7.71
C VAL A 92 5.39 -1.59 -9.00
N PRO A 93 4.10 -1.95 -8.95
CA PRO A 93 3.28 -2.07 -10.16
C PRO A 93 3.40 -0.79 -10.97
N MET A 94 3.74 -0.87 -12.25
CA MET A 94 3.70 0.32 -13.10
C MET A 94 2.26 0.79 -13.15
N SER A 95 2.01 2.05 -12.77
CA SER A 95 0.74 2.69 -13.11
C SER A 95 0.61 2.60 -14.62
N THR A 96 -0.38 1.83 -15.10
CA THR A 96 -0.77 1.90 -16.50
C THR A 96 -1.26 3.33 -16.72
N ALA A 97 -0.41 4.14 -17.37
CA ALA A 97 -0.78 5.45 -17.88
C ALA A 97 -1.81 5.30 -19.00
#